data_AF-A0A7V2RMI2-F1
#
_entry.id   AF-A0A7V2RMI2-F1
#
_cell.length_a   1.000
_cell.length_b   1.000
_cell.length_c   1.000
_cell.angle_alpha   90.00
_cell.angle_beta   90.00
_cell.angle_gamma   90.00
#
_symmetry.space_group_name_H-M   'P 1'
#
loop_
_entity.id
_entity.type
_entity.pdbx_description
1 polymer ?
#
loop_
_entity_poly.entity_id
_entity_poly.type
_entity_poly.pdbx_seq_one_letter_code
_entity_poly.pdbx_strand_id
1 'polypeptide(L)'
;MPVFCREIRWYMDIEKAEINDHHELTKLTLRSKAHWGYPAEQIKKWEKELTITPKYIAENKVFKLCIQGYIIGYYSYFKTEKNPVKLDNLFIAPEYIGMGFGKILMADFF
;
A
#
# COMPACT_ATOMS: atom_id res chain seq x y z
N MET A 1 -25.62 0.57 37.33
CA MET A 1 -24.75 -0.41 36.67
C MET A 1 -24.07 0.30 35.51
N PRO A 2 -22.75 0.56 35.52
CA PRO A 2 -22.13 1.25 34.41
C PRO A 2 -21.89 0.26 33.26
N VAL A 3 -22.48 0.57 32.12
CA VAL A 3 -22.21 -0.10 30.85
C VAL A 3 -20.84 0.39 30.38
N PHE A 4 -19.78 -0.38 30.64
CA PHE A 4 -18.48 -0.11 30.06
C PHE A 4 -18.50 -0.52 28.58
N CYS A 5 -19.06 0.34 27.73
CA CYS A 5 -18.83 0.26 26.29
C CYS A 5 -17.40 0.76 26.04
N ARG A 6 -16.43 -0.17 25.95
CA ARG A 6 -15.07 0.21 25.55
C ARG A 6 -15.10 0.61 24.08
N GLU A 7 -15.01 1.89 23.81
CA GLU A 7 -14.70 2.41 22.48
C GLU A 7 -13.34 1.84 22.06
N ILE A 8 -13.33 0.83 21.19
CA ILE A 8 -12.11 0.39 20.52
C ILE A 8 -11.78 1.50 19.53
N ARG A 9 -10.85 2.38 19.90
CA ARG A 9 -10.32 3.40 19.00
C ARG A 9 -9.47 2.68 17.96
N TRP A 10 -10.02 2.52 16.76
CA TRP A 10 -9.24 2.07 15.61
C TRP A 10 -8.24 3.17 15.26
N TYR A 11 -6.95 2.92 15.51
CA TYR A 11 -5.92 3.84 15.02
C TYR A 11 -5.60 3.47 13.57
N MET A 12 -5.61 4.51 12.73
CA MET A 12 -5.29 4.45 11.33
C MET A 12 -4.34 5.60 11.04
N ASP A 13 -3.24 5.28 10.39
CA ASP A 13 -2.13 6.20 10.16
C ASP A 13 -1.50 5.95 8.80
N ILE A 14 -0.99 7.03 8.20
CA ILE A 14 -0.12 6.95 7.04
C ILE A 14 1.27 7.30 7.51
N GLU A 15 2.21 6.40 7.26
CA GLU A 15 3.59 6.53 7.68
C GLU A 15 4.53 6.20 6.52
N LYS A 16 5.76 6.71 6.59
CA LYS A 16 6.78 6.38 5.59
C LYS A 16 7.15 4.90 5.72
N ALA A 17 7.26 4.20 4.60
CA ALA A 17 7.72 2.82 4.60
C ALA A 17 9.20 2.71 5.01
N GLU A 18 9.51 1.70 5.81
CA GLU A 18 10.86 1.27 6.15
C GLU A 18 11.37 0.26 5.12
N ILE A 19 12.69 0.14 5.00
CA ILE A 19 13.33 -0.81 4.07
C ILE A 19 12.84 -2.24 4.33
N ASN A 20 12.60 -2.59 5.60
CA ASN A 20 12.14 -3.92 6.01
C ASN A 20 10.67 -4.21 5.65
N ASP A 21 9.88 -3.22 5.27
CA ASP A 21 8.49 -3.42 4.83
C ASP A 21 8.41 -4.10 3.44
N HIS A 22 9.53 -4.21 2.71
CA HIS A 22 9.55 -4.65 1.31
C HIS A 22 8.86 -6.01 1.07
N HIS A 23 8.98 -6.94 2.02
CA HIS A 23 8.31 -8.24 1.93
C HIS A 23 6.79 -8.10 2.03
N GLU A 24 6.29 -7.32 2.98
CA GLU A 24 4.85 -7.13 3.18
C GLU A 24 4.23 -6.28 2.07
N LEU A 25 4.93 -5.24 1.60
CA LEU A 25 4.51 -4.47 0.44
C LEU A 25 4.41 -5.35 -0.81
N THR A 26 5.41 -6.20 -1.07
CA THR A 26 5.36 -7.15 -2.21
C THR A 26 4.17 -8.10 -2.11
N LYS A 27 3.93 -8.70 -0.94
CA LYS A 27 2.77 -9.58 -0.72
C LYS A 27 1.45 -8.85 -0.93
N LEU A 28 1.34 -7.59 -0.48
CA LEU A 28 0.16 -6.76 -0.69
C LEU A 28 -0.04 -6.48 -2.18
N THR A 29 1.00 -6.05 -2.90
CA THR A 29 0.95 -5.76 -4.33
C THR A 29 0.47 -6.95 -5.14
N LEU A 30 1.04 -8.14 -4.90
CA LEU A 30 0.65 -9.36 -5.61
C LEU A 30 -0.81 -9.74 -5.33
N ARG A 31 -1.25 -9.71 -4.07
CA ARG A 31 -2.65 -10.00 -3.69
C ARG A 31 -3.63 -8.99 -4.28
N SER A 32 -3.29 -7.70 -4.20
CA SER A 32 -4.09 -6.60 -4.75
C SER A 32 -4.20 -6.70 -6.27
N LYS A 33 -3.11 -7.05 -6.97
CA LYS A 33 -3.13 -7.25 -8.42
C LYS A 33 -3.95 -8.47 -8.84
N ALA A 34 -3.85 -9.58 -8.09
CA ALA A 34 -4.59 -10.81 -8.36
C ALA A 34 -6.12 -10.65 -8.18
N HIS A 35 -6.57 -9.71 -7.34
CA HIS A 35 -7.99 -9.43 -7.12
C HIS A 35 -8.77 -9.10 -8.41
N TRP A 36 -8.10 -8.59 -9.44
CA TRP A 36 -8.71 -8.19 -10.71
C TRP A 36 -8.96 -9.35 -11.69
N GLY A 37 -8.78 -10.61 -11.27
CA GLY A 37 -9.16 -11.79 -12.06
C GLY A 37 -8.14 -12.21 -13.11
N TYR A 38 -6.89 -11.74 -13.04
CA TYR A 38 -5.83 -12.21 -13.93
C TYR A 38 -5.47 -13.68 -13.65
N PRO A 39 -5.17 -14.47 -14.69
CA PRO A 39 -4.66 -15.83 -14.50
C PRO A 39 -3.37 -15.84 -13.68
N ALA A 40 -3.19 -16.87 -12.84
CA ALA A 40 -2.00 -17.01 -11.98
C ALA A 40 -0.69 -16.99 -12.78
N GLU A 41 -0.67 -17.57 -13.98
CA GLU A 41 0.49 -17.55 -14.88
C GLU A 41 0.87 -16.12 -15.32
N GLN A 42 -0.13 -15.25 -15.50
CA GLN A 42 0.10 -13.86 -15.87
C GLN A 42 0.62 -13.05 -14.69
N ILE A 43 0.08 -13.27 -13.49
CA ILE A 43 0.62 -12.68 -12.25
C ILE A 43 2.08 -13.12 -12.06
N LYS A 44 2.41 -14.39 -12.30
CA LYS A 44 3.78 -14.93 -12.20
C LYS A 44 4.74 -14.26 -13.19
N LYS A 45 4.29 -13.95 -14.41
CA LYS A 45 5.11 -13.20 -15.39
C LYS A 45 5.45 -11.78 -14.91
N TRP A 46 4.56 -11.17 -14.12
CA TRP A 46 4.76 -9.84 -13.55
C TRP A 46 5.40 -9.84 -12.17
N GLU A 47 5.69 -11.00 -11.59
CA GLU A 47 6.19 -11.12 -10.21
C GLU A 47 7.40 -10.22 -9.94
N LYS A 48 8.35 -10.17 -10.88
CA LYS A 48 9.53 -9.31 -10.80
C LYS A 48 9.19 -7.82 -10.79
N GLU A 49 8.23 -7.40 -11.62
CA GLU A 49 7.80 -5.99 -11.71
C GLU A 49 6.95 -5.57 -10.51
N LEU A 50 6.22 -6.53 -9.92
CA LEU A 50 5.37 -6.33 -8.75
C LEU A 50 6.14 -6.49 -7.42
N THR A 51 7.42 -6.85 -7.48
CA THR A 51 8.28 -7.00 -6.30
C THR A 51 8.82 -5.66 -5.84
N ILE A 52 8.47 -5.28 -4.62
CA ILE A 52 9.05 -4.13 -3.93
C ILE A 52 10.36 -4.58 -3.27
N THR A 53 11.46 -3.96 -3.69
CA THR A 53 12.80 -4.29 -3.18
C THR A 53 13.22 -3.32 -2.08
N PRO A 54 14.14 -3.72 -1.18
CA PRO A 54 14.79 -2.82 -0.23
C PRO A 54 15.36 -1.56 -0.91
N LYS A 55 16.01 -1.76 -2.06
CA LYS A 55 16.59 -0.70 -2.89
C LYS A 55 15.51 0.27 -3.40
N TYR A 56 14.38 -0.24 -3.88
CA TYR A 56 13.26 0.58 -4.33
C TYR A 56 12.75 1.50 -3.21
N ILE A 57 12.60 0.99 -1.99
CA ILE A 57 12.15 1.79 -0.85
C ILE A 57 13.19 2.86 -0.47
N ALA A 58 14.49 2.53 -0.54
CA ALA A 58 15.56 3.47 -0.23
C ALA A 58 15.66 4.63 -1.25
N GLU A 59 15.39 4.35 -2.53
CA GLU A 59 15.56 5.32 -3.63
C GLU A 59 14.30 6.17 -3.90
N ASN A 60 13.12 5.72 -3.46
CA ASN A 60 11.84 6.36 -3.79
C ASN A 60 11.10 6.86 -2.54
N LYS A 61 10.03 7.63 -2.75
CA LYS A 61 9.10 8.00 -1.68
C LYS A 61 8.02 6.95 -1.61
N VAL A 62 7.94 6.24 -0.49
CA VAL A 62 7.00 5.14 -0.26
C VAL A 62 6.31 5.38 1.08
N PHE A 63 4.98 5.33 1.08
CA PHE A 63 4.14 5.57 2.25
C PHE A 63 3.11 4.44 2.38
N LYS A 64 2.95 3.92 3.59
CA LYS A 64 2.05 2.81 3.94
C LYS A 64 0.89 3.33 4.79
N LEU A 65 -0.29 2.80 4.52
CA LEU A 65 -1.49 2.99 5.33
C LEU A 65 -1.64 1.80 6.26
N CYS A 66 -1.62 2.08 7.56
CA CYS A 66 -1.72 1.10 8.61
C CYS A 66 -3.08 1.21 9.32
N ILE A 67 -3.67 0.08 9.67
CA ILE A 67 -4.79 -0.02 10.61
C ILE A 67 -4.38 -1.02 11.68
N GLN A 68 -4.38 -0.59 12.95
CA GLN A 68 -3.95 -1.44 14.06
C GLN A 68 -2.54 -2.04 13.84
N GLY A 69 -1.65 -1.31 13.17
CA GLY A 69 -0.28 -1.74 12.88
C GLY A 69 -0.15 -2.70 11.68
N TYR A 70 -1.26 -3.03 11.02
CA TYR A 70 -1.25 -3.84 9.81
C TYR A 70 -1.28 -2.95 8.57
N ILE A 71 -0.37 -3.19 7.64
CA ILE A 71 -0.36 -2.50 6.34
C ILE A 71 -1.56 -2.96 5.52
N ILE A 72 -2.50 -2.07 5.26
CA ILE A 72 -3.69 -2.33 4.44
C ILE A 72 -3.60 -1.70 3.05
N GLY A 73 -2.63 -0.84 2.82
CA GLY A 73 -2.40 -0.20 1.53
C GLY A 73 -1.09 0.58 1.53
N TYR A 74 -0.64 0.98 0.36
CA TYR A 74 0.52 1.85 0.23
C TYR A 74 0.50 2.59 -1.11
N TYR A 75 1.27 3.67 -1.19
CA TYR A 75 1.59 4.31 -2.44
C TYR A 75 3.08 4.64 -2.51
N SER A 76 3.56 4.87 -3.73
CA SER A 76 4.91 5.38 -3.94
C SER A 76 5.00 6.29 -5.14
N TYR A 77 5.96 7.20 -5.09
CA TYR A 77 6.23 8.13 -6.17
C TYR A 77 7.72 8.47 -6.28
N PHE A 78 8.09 8.99 -7.44
CA PHE A 78 9.42 9.52 -7.71
C PHE A 78 9.33 10.80 -8.54
N LYS A 79 10.40 11.60 -8.50
CA LYS A 79 10.49 12.83 -9.30
C LYS A 79 11.08 12.48 -10.68
N THR A 80 10.59 13.15 -11.72
CA THR A 80 11.17 13.06 -13.06
C THR A 80 11.51 14.45 -13.58
N GLU A 81 12.43 14.56 -14.55
CA GLU A 81 12.81 15.84 -15.14
C GLU A 81 11.65 16.56 -15.83
N LYS A 82 10.73 15.80 -16.44
CA LYS A 82 9.61 16.33 -17.24
C LYS A 82 8.31 16.51 -16.45
N ASN A 83 8.14 15.76 -15.37
CA ASN A 83 6.97 15.83 -14.50
C ASN A 83 7.46 15.81 -13.04
N PRO A 84 7.24 16.87 -12.24
CA PRO A 84 7.88 17.02 -10.94
C PRO A 84 7.60 15.86 -9.98
N VAL A 85 6.48 15.14 -10.17
CA VAL A 85 6.14 13.92 -9.42
C VAL A 85 5.40 12.93 -10.33
N LYS A 86 5.83 11.67 -10.33
CA LYS A 86 5.12 10.54 -10.96
C LYS A 86 4.74 9.53 -9.87
N LEU A 87 3.43 9.24 -9.77
CA LEU A 87 2.91 8.13 -8.97
C LEU A 87 3.29 6.81 -9.66
N ASP A 88 3.84 5.88 -8.89
CA ASP A 88 4.36 4.61 -9.39
C ASP A 88 3.54 3.42 -8.89
N ASN A 89 3.32 3.35 -7.58
CA ASN A 89 2.46 2.34 -6.97
C ASN A 89 1.31 2.99 -6.21
N LEU A 90 0.13 2.36 -6.29
CA LEU A 90 -1.02 2.64 -5.45
C LEU A 90 -1.81 1.35 -5.30
N PHE A 91 -1.68 0.68 -4.16
CA PHE A 91 -2.32 -0.62 -3.91
C PHE A 91 -3.02 -0.63 -2.55
N ILE A 92 -4.17 -1.28 -2.53
CA ILE A 92 -4.96 -1.56 -1.33
C ILE A 92 -5.14 -3.08 -1.24
N ALA A 93 -5.03 -3.63 -0.03
CA ALA A 93 -5.26 -5.04 0.21
C ALA A 93 -6.71 -5.42 -0.20
N PRO A 94 -6.93 -6.60 -0.82
CA PRO A 94 -8.22 -6.97 -1.43
C PRO A 94 -9.42 -6.82 -0.51
N GLU A 95 -9.26 -7.10 0.78
CA GLU A 95 -10.30 -7.04 1.81
C GLU A 95 -10.82 -5.60 2.04
N TYR A 96 -10.07 -4.60 1.59
CA TYR A 96 -10.34 -3.17 1.79
C TYR A 96 -10.63 -2.42 0.48
N ILE A 97 -10.61 -3.11 -0.66
CA ILE A 97 -10.94 -2.51 -1.96
C ILE A 97 -12.43 -2.13 -1.98
N GLY A 98 -12.74 -0.94 -2.51
CA GLY A 98 -14.11 -0.40 -2.55
C GLY A 98 -14.57 0.31 -1.27
N MET A 99 -13.73 0.36 -0.23
CA MET A 99 -14.08 0.98 1.07
C MET A 99 -13.58 2.43 1.24
N GLY A 100 -12.95 3.01 0.21
CA GLY A 100 -12.49 4.41 0.23
C GLY A 100 -11.04 4.64 0.65
N PHE A 101 -10.30 3.61 1.06
CA PHE A 101 -8.88 3.76 1.48
C PHE A 101 -7.94 4.23 0.36
N GLY A 102 -8.22 3.89 -0.90
CA GLY A 102 -7.47 4.44 -2.03
C GLY A 102 -7.61 5.96 -2.16
N LYS A 103 -8.79 6.52 -1.81
CA LYS A 103 -9.01 7.97 -1.78
C LYS A 103 -8.23 8.63 -0.64
N ILE A 104 -8.13 7.97 0.51
CA ILE A 104 -7.33 8.43 1.64
C ILE A 104 -5.85 8.52 1.26
N LEU A 105 -5.30 7.48 0.61
CA LEU A 105 -3.92 7.51 0.11
C LEU A 105 -3.68 8.61 -0.92
N MET A 106 -4.62 8.79 -1.85
CA MET A 106 -4.52 9.87 -2.85
C MET A 106 -4.58 11.26 -2.21
N ALA A 107 -5.36 11.44 -1.15
CA ALA A 107 -5.45 12.71 -0.43
C ALA A 107 -4.16 13.05 0.33
N ASP A 108 -3.43 12.04 0.83
CA ASP A 108 -2.11 12.22 1.44
C ASP A 108 -1.00 12.49 0.42
N PHE A 109 -1.16 11.98 -0.80
CA PHE A 109 -0.21 12.22 -1.89
C PHE A 109 -0.24 13.67 -2.45
N PHE A 110 -1.38 14.37 -2.36
CA PHE A 110 -1.57 15.74 -2.86
C PHE A 110 -1.18 16.81 -1.84
#